data_AF-A0A3R5Q7E5-F1
#
_entry.id   AF-A0A3R5Q7E5-F1
#
_cell.length_a   1.000
_cell.length_b   1.000
_cell.length_c   1.000
_cell.angle_alpha   90.00
_cell.angle_beta   90.00
_cell.angle_gamma   90.00
#
_symmetry.space_group_name_H-M   'P 1'
#
loop_
_entity.id
_entity.type
_entity.pdbx_description
1 polymer ?
#
loop_
_entity_poly.entity_id
_entity_poly.type
_entity_poly.pdbx_seq_one_letter_code
_entity_poly.pdbx_strand_id
1 'polypeptide(L)'
;SLAHSVTDVDVALAGASGGCYALIGAHIASVIVNWKEMNYQCTEGSLLRNSAVGDTGLAIYRRYFEEEVTKVGISAHIGGMIAGLLLGIPILKNVNILTWEKTLGYVTLSIYLCFVGFSMIFNGVYEGYPETDWSKCCPS
;
A
#
# COMPACT_ATOMS: atom_id res chain seq x y z
N SER A 1 6.94 8.72 -1.40
CA SER A 1 6.14 8.32 -0.23
C SER A 1 6.69 9.03 1.01
N LEU A 2 5.85 9.43 1.97
CA LEU A 2 6.25 10.10 3.22
C LEU A 2 7.34 9.33 4.01
N ALA A 3 7.36 8.00 3.92
CA ALA A 3 8.41 7.18 4.53
C ALA A 3 9.79 7.32 3.83
N HIS A 4 9.81 7.76 2.57
CA HIS A 4 11.02 7.89 1.77
C HIS A 4 11.83 9.15 2.11
N SER A 5 11.18 10.26 2.50
CA SER A 5 11.87 11.49 2.91
C SER A 5 12.61 11.35 4.25
N VAL A 6 12.43 10.22 4.94
CA VAL A 6 13.05 9.90 6.22
C VAL A 6 14.30 9.03 6.00
N THR A 7 14.39 8.31 4.88
CA THR A 7 15.44 7.30 4.66
C THR A 7 16.45 7.66 3.58
N ASP A 8 16.10 8.49 2.60
CA ASP A 8 17.01 8.85 1.50
C ASP A 8 16.62 10.22 0.93
N VAL A 9 17.48 11.22 1.14
CA VAL A 9 17.20 12.63 0.84
C VAL A 9 17.73 13.06 -0.54
N ASP A 10 18.67 12.31 -1.12
CA ASP A 10 19.40 12.67 -2.35
C ASP A 10 18.89 12.02 -3.64
N VAL A 11 17.75 11.31 -3.63
CA VAL A 11 17.24 10.62 -4.82
C VAL A 11 15.87 11.15 -5.24
N ALA A 12 15.82 11.63 -6.49
CA ALA A 12 14.63 12.16 -7.13
C ALA A 12 13.41 11.23 -6.95
N LEU A 13 12.26 11.89 -6.76
CA LEU A 13 10.94 11.39 -6.42
C LEU A 13 10.37 10.36 -7.42
N ALA A 14 10.99 9.20 -7.60
CA ALA A 14 10.41 8.05 -8.32
C ALA A 14 9.45 7.27 -7.39
N GLY A 15 8.54 7.99 -6.72
CA GLY A 15 7.63 7.45 -5.70
C GLY A 15 6.28 6.95 -6.23
N ALA A 16 6.06 6.95 -7.54
CA ALA A 16 4.80 6.55 -8.16
C ALA A 16 4.60 5.02 -8.15
N SER A 17 5.68 4.22 -8.18
CA SER A 17 5.58 2.75 -8.26
C SER A 17 5.03 2.09 -6.99
N GLY A 18 5.15 2.74 -5.83
CA GLY A 18 4.59 2.26 -4.57
C GLY A 18 3.06 2.17 -4.58
N GLY A 19 2.40 2.97 -5.43
CA GLY A 19 0.93 2.95 -5.59
C GLY A 19 0.41 1.61 -6.13
N CYS A 20 1.13 0.99 -7.08
CA CYS A 20 0.77 -0.33 -7.60
C CYS A 20 0.80 -1.40 -6.50
N TYR A 21 1.78 -1.32 -5.59
CA TYR A 21 1.85 -2.22 -4.44
C TYR A 21 0.75 -1.93 -3.42
N ALA A 22 0.39 -0.67 -3.23
CA ALA A 22 -0.77 -0.31 -2.41
C ALA A 22 -2.07 -0.91 -2.97
N LEU A 23 -2.25 -0.95 -4.29
CA LEU A 23 -3.39 -1.62 -4.92
C LEU A 23 -3.37 -3.14 -4.70
N ILE A 24 -2.20 -3.78 -4.77
CA ILE A 24 -2.05 -5.21 -4.47
C ILE A 24 -2.40 -5.48 -2.99
N GLY A 25 -1.85 -4.68 -2.08
CA GLY A 25 -2.15 -4.78 -0.65
C GLY A 25 -3.63 -4.57 -0.35
N ALA A 26 -4.25 -3.58 -1.00
CA ALA A 26 -5.68 -3.34 -0.90
C ALA A 26 -6.50 -4.53 -1.42
N HIS A 27 -6.09 -5.13 -2.54
CA HIS A 27 -6.77 -6.31 -3.09
C HIS A 27 -6.70 -7.51 -2.13
N ILE A 28 -5.54 -7.77 -1.55
CA ILE A 28 -5.36 -8.81 -0.53
C ILE A 28 -6.24 -8.52 0.70
N ALA A 29 -6.29 -7.27 1.17
CA ALA A 29 -7.19 -6.87 2.26
C ALA A 29 -8.66 -7.16 1.93
N SER A 30 -9.10 -6.90 0.69
CA SER A 30 -10.45 -7.23 0.22
C SER A 30 -10.73 -8.72 0.31
N VAL A 31 -9.78 -9.57 -0.09
CA VAL A 31 -9.91 -11.04 -0.03
C VAL A 31 -9.96 -11.52 1.41
N ILE A 32 -9.15 -10.96 2.32
CA ILE A 32 -9.13 -11.32 3.73
C ILE A 32 -10.49 -11.01 4.38
N VAL A 33 -10.98 -9.79 4.21
CA VAL A 33 -12.23 -9.34 4.84
C VAL A 33 -13.46 -10.02 4.24
N ASN A 34 -13.44 -10.37 2.96
CA ASN A 34 -14.55 -11.04 2.30
C ASN A 34 -14.37 -12.57 2.22
N TRP A 35 -13.38 -13.15 2.90
CA TRP A 35 -13.04 -14.57 2.78
C TRP A 35 -14.24 -15.48 3.07
N LYS A 36 -15.02 -15.16 4.12
CA LYS A 36 -16.20 -15.94 4.49
C LYS A 36 -17.28 -15.89 3.44
N GLU A 37 -17.51 -14.74 2.80
CA GLU A 37 -18.51 -14.58 1.74
C GLU A 37 -18.08 -15.30 0.46
N MET A 38 -16.80 -15.17 0.10
CA MET A 38 -16.17 -15.94 -0.98
C MET A 38 -16.26 -17.46 -0.71
N ASN A 39 -16.29 -17.87 0.56
CA ASN A 39 -16.39 -19.25 0.98
C ASN A 39 -17.84 -19.73 1.22
N TYR A 40 -18.83 -18.84 1.38
CA TYR A 40 -20.24 -19.23 1.59
C TYR A 40 -20.98 -19.43 0.26
N GLN A 41 -20.56 -18.71 -0.79
CA GLN A 41 -20.96 -19.04 -2.18
C GLN A 41 -20.41 -20.40 -2.66
N CYS A 42 -19.62 -21.11 -1.84
CA CYS A 42 -19.05 -22.42 -2.17
C CYS A 42 -20.05 -23.54 -2.42
N THR A 43 -21.36 -23.36 -2.15
CA THR A 43 -22.34 -24.38 -2.53
C THR A 43 -22.78 -24.27 -4.01
N GLU A 44 -22.57 -23.13 -4.68
CA GLU A 44 -22.93 -22.97 -6.12
C GLU A 44 -21.86 -22.29 -7.03
N GLY A 45 -20.91 -21.51 -6.50
CA GLY A 45 -20.03 -20.65 -7.32
C GLY A 45 -18.54 -21.01 -7.29
N SER A 46 -18.13 -22.09 -7.96
CA SER A 46 -16.70 -22.49 -8.04
C SER A 46 -15.83 -21.58 -8.93
N LEU A 47 -16.44 -20.91 -9.92
CA LEU A 47 -15.76 -20.06 -10.90
C LEU A 47 -15.25 -18.74 -10.33
N LEU A 48 -16.02 -18.09 -9.45
CA LEU A 48 -15.64 -16.81 -8.83
C LEU A 48 -14.45 -16.92 -7.89
N ARG A 49 -14.35 -18.02 -7.13
CA ARG A 49 -13.20 -18.30 -6.25
C ARG A 49 -11.91 -18.46 -7.06
N ASN A 50 -11.93 -19.31 -8.09
CA ASN A 50 -10.76 -19.56 -8.92
C ASN A 50 -10.33 -18.30 -9.68
N SER A 51 -11.29 -17.45 -10.07
CA SER A 51 -11.01 -16.18 -10.73
C SER A 51 -10.41 -15.17 -9.76
N ALA A 52 -10.96 -14.96 -8.56
CA ALA A 52 -10.40 -13.99 -7.61
C ALA A 52 -9.01 -14.40 -7.07
N VAL A 53 -8.82 -15.70 -6.76
CA VAL A 53 -7.51 -16.24 -6.36
C VAL A 53 -6.54 -16.21 -7.54
N GLY A 54 -7.03 -16.52 -8.75
CA GLY A 54 -6.26 -16.46 -9.99
C GLY A 54 -5.83 -15.04 -10.36
N ASP A 55 -6.71 -14.06 -10.24
CA ASP A 55 -6.48 -12.64 -10.50
C ASP A 55 -5.49 -12.06 -9.48
N THR A 56 -5.66 -12.41 -8.19
CA THR A 56 -4.71 -12.05 -7.13
C THR A 56 -3.34 -12.68 -7.40
N GLY A 57 -3.30 -13.98 -7.72
CA GLY A 57 -2.07 -14.72 -7.99
C GLY A 57 -1.36 -14.24 -9.26
N LEU A 58 -2.11 -13.91 -10.31
CA LEU A 58 -1.59 -13.37 -11.57
C LEU A 58 -1.05 -11.94 -11.39
N ALA A 59 -1.74 -11.10 -10.61
CA ALA A 59 -1.28 -9.75 -10.28
C ALA A 59 0.03 -9.78 -9.45
N ILE A 60 0.13 -10.71 -8.49
CA ILE A 60 1.38 -10.96 -7.74
C ILE A 60 2.46 -11.49 -8.69
N TYR A 61 2.15 -12.50 -9.51
CA TYR A 61 3.11 -13.13 -10.41
C TYR A 61 3.71 -12.12 -11.40
N ARG A 62 2.86 -11.38 -12.13
CA ARG A 62 3.34 -10.36 -13.07
C ARG A 62 4.21 -9.32 -12.37
N ARG A 63 3.90 -8.96 -11.12
CA ARG A 63 4.61 -7.89 -10.42
C ARG A 63 5.97 -8.29 -9.85
N TYR A 64 6.10 -9.53 -9.39
CA TYR A 64 7.34 -10.05 -8.80
C TYR A 64 8.30 -10.65 -9.83
N PHE A 65 7.79 -11.14 -10.96
CA PHE A 65 8.58 -11.83 -11.99
C PHE A 65 8.85 -11.00 -13.25
N GLU A 66 8.21 -9.82 -13.43
CA GLU A 66 8.59 -8.83 -14.45
C GLU A 66 9.39 -7.70 -13.76
N GLU A 67 10.73 -7.68 -13.93
CA GLU A 67 11.67 -6.88 -13.14
C GLU A 67 11.96 -5.47 -13.69
N GLU A 68 11.87 -4.46 -12.80
CA GLU A 68 12.81 -3.33 -12.73
C GLU A 68 13.09 -3.04 -11.25
N VAL A 69 14.31 -3.26 -10.76
CA VAL A 69 14.62 -3.14 -9.33
C VAL A 69 15.85 -2.27 -9.06
N THR A 70 15.60 -1.06 -8.56
CA THR A 70 16.59 -0.21 -7.86
C THR A 70 16.32 -0.25 -6.35
N LYS A 71 17.35 -0.04 -5.51
CA LYS A 71 17.25 -0.17 -4.03
C LYS A 71 16.18 0.74 -3.40
N VAL A 72 16.01 1.94 -3.95
CA VAL A 72 14.93 2.89 -3.57
C VAL A 72 13.54 2.33 -3.90
N GLY A 73 13.42 1.58 -5.00
CA GLY A 73 12.17 0.94 -5.41
C GLY A 73 11.66 -0.09 -4.40
N ILE A 74 12.52 -0.96 -3.85
CA ILE A 74 12.09 -2.03 -2.92
C ILE A 74 11.41 -1.49 -1.67
N SER A 75 11.99 -0.47 -1.03
CA SER A 75 11.41 0.12 0.19
C SER A 75 10.07 0.81 -0.09
N ALA A 76 9.97 1.53 -1.20
CA ALA A 76 8.73 2.17 -1.65
C ALA A 76 7.65 1.14 -2.04
N HIS A 77 8.05 0.02 -2.64
CA HIS A 77 7.18 -1.10 -3.00
C HIS A 77 6.60 -1.80 -1.77
N ILE A 78 7.45 -2.22 -0.82
CA ILE A 78 7.02 -2.89 0.40
C ILE A 78 6.18 -1.95 1.26
N GLY A 79 6.61 -0.69 1.41
CA GLY A 79 5.86 0.33 2.15
C GLY A 79 4.49 0.60 1.53
N GLY A 80 4.41 0.66 0.18
CA GLY A 80 3.16 0.76 -0.55
C GLY A 80 2.21 -0.41 -0.26
N MET A 81 2.72 -1.64 -0.32
CA MET A 81 1.93 -2.86 -0.05
C MET A 81 1.35 -2.87 1.36
N ILE A 82 2.16 -2.56 2.37
CA ILE A 82 1.73 -2.51 3.76
C ILE A 82 0.70 -1.39 3.96
N ALA A 83 0.93 -0.20 3.38
CA ALA A 83 -0.04 0.89 3.43
C ALA A 83 -1.38 0.50 2.80
N GLY A 84 -1.35 -0.17 1.64
CA GLY A 84 -2.53 -0.70 0.96
C GLY A 84 -3.29 -1.74 1.77
N LEU A 85 -2.59 -2.65 2.46
CA LEU A 85 -3.20 -3.62 3.37
C LEU A 85 -3.89 -2.94 4.55
N LEU A 86 -3.19 -1.99 5.20
CA LEU A 86 -3.70 -1.31 6.40
C LEU A 86 -4.90 -0.41 6.12
N LEU A 87 -4.89 0.32 5.00
CA LEU A 87 -6.01 1.15 4.54
C LEU A 87 -7.11 0.34 3.86
N GLY A 88 -6.76 -0.77 3.21
CA GLY A 88 -7.72 -1.60 2.49
C GLY A 88 -8.78 -2.19 3.42
N ILE A 89 -8.38 -2.68 4.59
CA ILE A 89 -9.30 -3.29 5.58
C ILE A 89 -10.45 -2.33 6.02
N PRO A 90 -10.18 -1.09 6.44
CA PRO A 90 -11.23 -0.16 6.85
C PRO A 90 -11.97 0.55 5.70
N ILE A 91 -11.36 0.69 4.51
CA ILE A 91 -11.93 1.47 3.39
C ILE A 91 -12.72 0.60 2.40
N LEU A 92 -12.24 -0.62 2.13
CA LEU A 92 -12.85 -1.45 1.10
C LEU A 92 -14.19 -2.01 1.56
N LYS A 93 -15.05 -2.30 0.57
CA LYS A 93 -16.37 -2.84 0.81
C LYS A 93 -16.26 -4.19 1.50
N ASN A 94 -16.78 -4.26 2.72
CA ASN A 94 -17.01 -5.49 3.45
C ASN A 94 -18.48 -5.89 3.25
N VAL A 95 -18.70 -7.00 2.54
CA VAL A 95 -20.05 -7.45 2.17
C VAL A 95 -20.87 -7.86 3.39
N ASN A 96 -20.24 -8.53 4.36
CA ASN A 96 -20.90 -9.03 5.55
C ASN A 96 -20.07 -8.69 6.79
N ILE A 97 -20.35 -7.52 7.37
CA ILE A 97 -19.51 -6.95 8.42
C ILE A 97 -19.64 -7.72 9.74
N LEU A 98 -18.56 -8.38 10.14
CA LEU A 98 -18.39 -9.00 11.46
C LEU A 98 -17.82 -7.99 12.48
N THR A 99 -18.12 -8.20 13.76
CA THR A 99 -17.66 -7.31 14.84
C THR A 99 -16.13 -7.27 14.99
N TRP A 100 -15.47 -8.40 14.72
CA TRP A 100 -14.00 -8.48 14.74
C TRP A 100 -13.38 -7.71 13.55
N GLU A 101 -14.04 -7.66 12.39
CA GLU A 101 -13.55 -6.91 11.21
C GLU A 101 -13.63 -5.40 11.44
N LYS A 102 -14.67 -4.93 12.12
CA LYS A 102 -14.76 -3.53 12.56
C LYS A 102 -13.59 -3.17 13.48
N THR A 103 -13.32 -4.02 14.46
CA THR A 103 -12.22 -3.83 15.40
C THR A 103 -10.88 -3.83 14.67
N LEU A 104 -10.67 -4.78 13.76
CA LEU A 104 -9.47 -4.86 12.94
C LEU A 104 -9.30 -3.60 12.07
N GLY A 105 -10.37 -3.11 11.43
CA GLY A 105 -10.33 -1.89 10.63
C GLY A 105 -9.94 -0.65 11.44
N TYR A 106 -10.48 -0.48 12.66
CA TYR A 106 -10.06 0.62 13.53
C TYR A 106 -8.61 0.49 13.98
N VAL A 107 -8.14 -0.72 14.27
CA VAL A 107 -6.74 -0.97 14.66
C VAL A 107 -5.80 -0.64 13.51
N THR A 108 -6.07 -1.14 12.29
CA THR A 108 -5.20 -0.91 11.13
C THR A 108 -5.22 0.56 10.69
N LEU A 109 -6.37 1.23 10.77
CA LEU A 109 -6.48 2.67 10.53
C LEU A 109 -5.66 3.47 11.55
N SER A 110 -5.76 3.11 12.83
CA SER A 110 -5.01 3.79 13.90
C SER A 110 -3.50 3.64 13.69
N ILE A 111 -3.04 2.44 13.36
CA ILE A 111 -1.62 2.18 13.04
C ILE A 111 -1.17 3.02 11.85
N TYR A 112 -1.95 3.03 10.76
CA TYR A 112 -1.64 3.81 9.57
C TYR A 112 -1.52 5.32 9.87
N LEU A 113 -2.50 5.87 10.60
CA LEU A 113 -2.50 7.29 10.98
C LEU A 113 -1.33 7.64 11.91
N CYS A 114 -0.97 6.75 12.84
CA CYS A 114 0.21 6.95 13.70
C CYS A 114 1.50 6.99 12.88
N PHE A 115 1.66 6.09 11.91
CA PHE A 115 2.82 6.09 11.02
C PHE A 115 2.89 7.35 10.16
N VAL A 116 1.77 7.76 9.53
CA VAL A 116 1.71 8.97 8.73
C VAL A 116 1.97 10.21 9.58
N GLY A 117 1.35 10.31 10.75
CA GLY A 117 1.56 11.41 11.69
C GLY A 117 3.00 11.52 12.15
N PHE A 118 3.62 10.39 12.51
CA PHE A 118 5.05 10.34 12.84
C PHE A 118 5.92 10.82 11.67
N SER A 119 5.67 10.35 10.44
CA SER A 119 6.43 10.78 9.26
C SER A 119 6.27 12.28 8.97
N MET A 120 5.07 12.83 9.14
CA MET A 120 4.82 14.27 8.97
C MET A 120 5.58 15.11 10.01
N ILE A 121 5.53 14.71 11.28
CA ILE A 121 6.24 15.39 12.36
C ILE A 121 7.76 15.32 12.12
N PHE A 122 8.27 14.13 11.80
CA PHE A 122 9.68 13.94 11.52
C PHE A 122 10.14 14.83 10.34
N ASN A 123 9.38 14.85 9.24
CA ASN A 123 9.73 15.67 8.08
C ASN A 123 9.67 17.18 8.37
N GLY A 124 8.75 17.63 9.23
CA GLY A 124 8.64 19.04 9.60
C GLY A 124 9.69 19.53 10.59
N VAL A 125 10.29 18.64 11.39
CA VAL A 125 11.27 18.99 12.45
C VAL A 125 12.71 18.66 12.04
N TYR A 126 12.92 17.80 11.04
CA TYR A 126 14.25 17.42 10.60
C TYR A 126 14.92 18.55 9.80
N GLU A 127 15.99 19.12 10.33
CA GLU A 127 16.73 20.23 9.71
C GLU A 127 17.91 19.77 8.81
N GLY A 128 18.17 18.47 8.73
CA GLY A 128 19.30 17.91 7.97
C GLY A 128 19.05 17.74 6.47
N TYR A 129 18.10 18.48 5.89
CA TYR A 129 17.84 18.45 4.45
C TYR A 129 18.91 19.29 3.71
N PRO A 130 19.43 18.85 2.54
CA PRO A 130 20.36 19.63 1.74
C PRO A 130 19.70 20.94 1.32
N GLU A 131 20.52 21.97 1.18
CA GLU A 131 20.05 23.28 0.73
C GLU A 131 19.37 23.12 -0.63
N THR A 132 18.11 23.55 -0.71
CA THR A 132 17.36 23.57 -1.97
C THR A 132 17.98 24.58 -2.91
N ASP A 133 18.50 24.12 -4.05
CA ASP A 133 18.95 25.02 -5.11
C ASP A 133 17.73 25.69 -5.78
N TRP A 134 17.52 26.96 -5.45
CA TRP A 134 16.50 27.82 -6.06
C TRP A 134 16.94 28.44 -7.38
N SER A 135 18.11 28.04 -7.92
CA SER A 135 18.55 28.50 -9.23
C SER A 135 17.49 28.18 -10.28
N LYS A 136 17.24 29.13 -11.19
CA LYS A 136 16.28 28.91 -12.26
C LYS A 136 16.76 27.73 -13.11
N CYS A 137 15.97 26.65 -13.15
CA CYS A 137 16.30 25.48 -13.98
C CYS A 137 16.45 25.78 -15.47
N CYS A 138 15.99 26.95 -15.94
CA CYS A 138 16.19 27.42 -17.31
C CYS A 138 16.50 28.92 -17.32
N PRO A 139 17.52 29.38 -18.08
CA PRO A 139 17.71 30.78 -18.38
C PRO A 139 16.53 31.30 -19.23
N SER A 140 16.08 32.52 -18.93
CA SER A 140 15.04 33.25 -19.68
C SER A 140 15.54 33.74 -21.03
#